data_AF-A0A353FFK5-F1
#
_entry.id   AF-A0A353FFK5-F1
#
_cell.length_a   1.000
_cell.length_b   1.000
_cell.length_c   1.000
_cell.angle_alpha   90.00
_cell.angle_beta   90.00
_cell.angle_gamma   90.00
#
_symmetry.space_group_name_H-M   'P 1'
#
loop_
_entity.id
_entity.type
_entity.pdbx_description
1 polymer ?
#
loop_
_entity_poly.entity_id
_entity_poly.type
_entity_poly.pdbx_seq_one_letter_code
_entity_poly.pdbx_strand_id
1 'polypeptide(L)'
;MNTALQPIQNTLAADQSLRLKLIRQLEKDLGHHFLEEHDKLETIFSKLCQQLLAKPGEWNTWMYRADVSETRISGLRQKEFTVEDIALLVLEREMQKVIFRSQYNS
;
A
#
# COMPACT_ATOMS: atom_id res chain seq x y z
N MET A 1 -1.93 1.43 -17.91
CA MET A 1 -1.38 1.90 -16.62
C MET A 1 -2.57 2.15 -15.71
N ASN A 2 -2.61 1.56 -14.51
CA ASN A 2 -3.75 1.74 -13.60
C ASN A 2 -3.76 3.20 -13.13
N THR A 3 -4.74 3.99 -13.57
CA THR A 3 -4.83 5.44 -13.26
C THR A 3 -4.86 5.71 -11.76
N ALA A 4 -5.30 4.72 -10.98
CA ALA A 4 -5.31 4.79 -9.52
C ALA A 4 -3.90 4.90 -8.90
N LEU A 5 -2.85 4.38 -9.55
CA LEU A 5 -1.47 4.44 -9.03
C LEU A 5 -0.77 5.77 -9.34
N GLN A 6 -1.35 6.61 -10.18
CA GLN A 6 -0.73 7.82 -10.70
C GLN A 6 -0.29 8.82 -9.60
N PRO A 7 -1.05 9.05 -8.51
CA PRO A 7 -0.61 9.91 -7.42
C PRO A 7 0.65 9.40 -6.72
N ILE A 8 0.73 8.09 -6.49
CA ILE A 8 1.89 7.43 -5.86
C ILE A 8 3.09 7.49 -6.81
N GLN A 9 2.87 7.21 -8.10
CA GLN A 9 3.91 7.29 -9.13
C GLN A 9 4.54 8.68 -9.21
N ASN A 10 3.73 9.73 -9.22
CA ASN A 10 4.21 11.12 -9.26
C ASN A 10 5.08 11.44 -8.04
N THR A 11 4.72 10.91 -6.87
CA THR A 11 5.47 11.13 -5.64
C THR A 11 6.79 10.36 -5.64
N LEU A 12 6.81 9.11 -6.11
CA LEU A 12 8.03 8.30 -6.23
C LEU A 12 9.00 8.86 -7.29
N ALA A 13 8.49 9.48 -8.35
CA ALA A 13 9.31 10.13 -9.37
C ALA A 13 10.09 11.34 -8.81
N ALA A 14 9.58 11.99 -7.76
CA ALA A 14 10.23 13.14 -7.13
C ALA A 14 11.42 12.73 -6.23
N ASP A 15 11.38 11.53 -5.65
CA ASP A 15 12.46 11.01 -4.79
C ASP A 15 12.49 9.47 -4.82
N GLN A 16 13.52 8.93 -5.50
CA GLN A 16 13.71 7.49 -5.65
C GLN A 16 13.99 6.77 -4.32
N SER A 17 14.47 7.47 -3.29
CA SER A 17 14.69 6.90 -1.96
C SER A 17 13.38 6.53 -1.28
N LEU A 18 12.27 7.20 -1.63
CA LEU A 18 10.94 6.91 -1.08
C LEU A 18 10.46 5.52 -1.50
N ARG A 19 10.84 5.04 -2.68
CA ARG A 19 10.47 3.68 -3.13
C ARG A 19 11.07 2.61 -2.24
N LEU A 20 12.36 2.73 -1.92
CA LEU A 20 13.04 1.78 -1.03
C LEU A 20 12.47 1.84 0.39
N LYS A 21 12.15 3.05 0.88
CA LYS A 21 11.47 3.23 2.17
C LYS A 21 10.07 2.62 2.17
N LEU A 22 9.32 2.74 1.06
CA LEU A 22 8.00 2.15 0.87
C LEU A 22 8.06 0.62 0.90
N ILE A 23 9.01 0.02 0.19
CA ILE A 23 9.24 -1.44 0.21
C ILE A 23 9.49 -1.90 1.65
N ARG A 24 10.44 -1.29 2.36
CA ARG A 24 10.78 -1.64 3.74
C ARG A 24 9.59 -1.46 4.69
N GLN A 25 8.80 -0.42 4.47
CA GLN A 25 7.64 -0.11 5.30
C GLN A 25 6.50 -1.13 5.08
N LEU A 26 6.23 -1.52 3.82
CA LEU A 26 5.27 -2.59 3.49
C LEU A 26 5.67 -3.92 4.12
N GLU A 27 6.93 -4.34 3.97
CA GLU A 27 7.39 -5.60 4.53
C GLU A 27 7.35 -5.62 6.06
N LYS A 28 7.67 -4.48 6.69
CA LYS A 28 7.55 -4.30 8.15
C LYS A 28 6.11 -4.44 8.62
N ASP A 29 5.17 -3.71 8.01
CA ASP A 29 3.79 -3.64 8.51
C ASP A 29 2.95 -4.87 8.13
N LEU A 30 3.30 -5.54 7.03
CA LEU A 30 2.70 -6.81 6.61
C LEU A 30 3.40 -8.04 7.22
N GLY A 31 4.60 -7.87 7.80
CA GLY A 31 5.31 -8.93 8.52
C GLY A 31 5.89 -10.03 7.64
N HIS A 32 6.08 -9.77 6.34
CA HIS A 32 6.58 -10.73 5.36
C HIS A 32 7.52 -10.05 4.36
N HIS A 33 8.60 -10.74 3.98
CA HIS A 33 9.47 -10.32 2.88
C HIS A 33 8.96 -10.91 1.56
N PHE A 34 8.53 -10.05 0.66
CA PHE A 34 7.98 -10.45 -0.64
C PHE A 34 8.30 -9.44 -1.76
N LEU A 35 8.98 -8.34 -1.42
CA LEU A 35 9.34 -7.28 -2.34
C LEU A 35 10.85 -7.22 -2.50
N GLU A 36 11.29 -6.77 -3.66
CA GLU A 36 12.70 -6.64 -4.01
C GLU A 36 13.03 -5.16 -4.22
N GLU A 37 14.25 -4.72 -3.87
CA GLU A 37 14.64 -3.30 -3.93
C GLU A 37 14.53 -2.69 -5.34
N HIS A 38 14.57 -3.53 -6.38
CA HIS A 38 14.44 -3.15 -7.78
C HIS A 38 13.00 -3.20 -8.32
N ASP A 39 12.04 -3.67 -7.52
CA ASP A 39 10.63 -3.72 -7.92
C ASP A 39 10.11 -2.31 -8.27
N LYS A 40 9.43 -2.21 -9.41
CA LYS A 40 8.71 -1.00 -9.84
C LYS A 40 7.35 -0.94 -9.16
N LEU A 41 6.72 0.24 -9.15
CA LEU A 41 5.43 0.44 -8.47
C LEU A 41 4.37 -0.56 -8.94
N GLU A 42 4.28 -0.83 -10.24
CA GLU A 42 3.34 -1.80 -10.79
C GLU A 42 3.63 -3.23 -10.30
N THR A 43 4.91 -3.58 -10.18
CA THR A 43 5.35 -4.88 -9.64
C THR A 43 5.02 -4.99 -8.15
N ILE A 44 5.30 -3.93 -7.37
CA ILE A 44 4.96 -3.86 -5.95
C ILE A 44 3.45 -4.05 -5.77
N PHE A 45 2.64 -3.32 -6.55
CA PHE A 45 1.19 -3.41 -6.52
C PHE A 45 0.70 -4.83 -6.87
N SER A 46 1.22 -5.42 -7.95
CA SER A 46 0.85 -6.77 -8.36
C SER A 46 1.20 -7.82 -7.31
N LYS A 47 2.41 -7.76 -6.73
CA LYS A 47 2.84 -8.65 -5.65
C LYS A 47 1.98 -8.45 -4.40
N LEU A 48 1.62 -7.22 -4.05
CA LEU A 48 0.72 -6.92 -2.93
C LEU A 48 -0.69 -7.52 -3.15
N CYS A 49 -1.24 -7.40 -4.36
CA CYS A 49 -2.51 -8.06 -4.70
C CYS A 49 -2.40 -9.58 -4.55
N GLN A 50 -1.30 -10.19 -4.97
CA GLN A 50 -1.09 -11.63 -4.80
C GLN A 50 -1.02 -12.03 -3.31
N GLN A 51 -0.36 -11.23 -2.46
CA GLN A 51 -0.32 -11.45 -1.01
C GLN A 51 -1.72 -11.36 -0.39
N LEU A 52 -2.51 -10.37 -0.80
CA LEU A 52 -3.90 -10.23 -0.38
C LEU A 52 -4.74 -11.42 -0.81
N LEU A 53 -4.65 -11.86 -2.07
CA LEU A 53 -5.39 -13.03 -2.58
C LEU A 53 -5.04 -14.33 -1.84
N ALA A 54 -3.77 -14.50 -1.46
CA ALA A 54 -3.31 -15.70 -0.75
C ALA A 54 -3.85 -15.76 0.70
N LYS A 55 -4.28 -14.63 1.28
CA LYS A 55 -4.66 -14.51 2.69
C LYS A 55 -5.95 -13.71 2.91
N PRO A 56 -7.11 -14.16 2.39
CA PRO A 56 -8.38 -13.44 2.52
C PRO A 56 -8.83 -13.20 3.97
N GLY A 57 -8.47 -14.10 4.89
CA GLY A 57 -8.79 -13.96 6.31
C GLY A 57 -8.05 -12.81 7.02
N GLU A 58 -6.96 -12.30 6.45
CA GLU A 58 -6.18 -11.21 7.05
C GLU A 58 -6.58 -9.82 6.55
N TRP A 59 -7.52 -9.72 5.58
CA TRP A 59 -7.91 -8.45 4.96
C TRP A 59 -8.40 -7.41 5.97
N ASN A 60 -9.25 -7.81 6.91
CA ASN A 60 -9.75 -6.91 7.96
C ASN A 60 -8.62 -6.37 8.84
N THR A 61 -7.63 -7.21 9.14
CA THR A 61 -6.45 -6.81 9.91
C THR A 61 -5.61 -5.81 9.13
N TRP A 62 -5.43 -6.01 7.83
CA TRP A 62 -4.63 -5.11 7.00
C TRP A 62 -5.37 -3.80 6.72
N MET A 63 -6.68 -3.83 6.50
CA MET A 63 -7.51 -2.61 6.41
C MET A 63 -7.51 -1.81 7.71
N TYR A 64 -7.54 -2.49 8.86
CA TYR A 64 -7.41 -1.84 10.17
C TYR A 64 -6.02 -1.21 10.35
N ARG A 65 -4.94 -1.94 10.00
CA ARG A 65 -3.55 -1.41 10.05
C ARG A 65 -3.32 -0.25 9.07
N ALA A 66 -4.03 -0.28 7.93
CA ALA A 66 -4.01 0.77 6.93
C ALA A 66 -4.82 2.01 7.37
N ASP A 67 -5.45 1.99 8.55
CA ASP A 67 -6.17 3.12 9.14
C ASP A 67 -7.25 3.67 8.17
N VAL A 68 -7.94 2.74 7.49
CA VAL A 68 -9.02 3.10 6.57
C VAL A 68 -10.17 3.63 7.40
N SER A 69 -10.58 4.88 7.17
CA SER A 69 -11.64 5.52 7.98
C SER A 69 -12.92 4.70 7.98
N GLU A 70 -13.61 4.64 9.14
CA GLU A 70 -14.89 3.92 9.23
C GLU A 70 -15.93 4.43 8.22
N THR A 71 -15.86 5.69 7.81
CA THR A 71 -16.69 6.28 6.75
C THR A 71 -16.37 5.73 5.36
N ARG A 72 -15.09 5.50 5.04
CA ARG A 72 -14.70 4.73 3.85
C ARG A 72 -15.24 3.30 4.01
N ILE A 73 -15.00 2.66 5.16
CA ILE A 73 -15.52 1.31 5.56
C ILE A 73 -17.04 1.16 5.39
N SER A 74 -17.79 2.20 5.72
CA SER A 74 -19.25 2.23 5.62
C SER A 74 -19.70 2.24 4.16
N GLY A 75 -18.99 2.97 3.30
CA GLY A 75 -19.11 2.85 1.84
C GLY A 75 -18.64 1.49 1.31
N LEU A 76 -17.71 0.80 2.00
CA LEU A 76 -17.24 -0.56 1.68
C LEU A 76 -18.30 -1.63 2.00
N ARG A 77 -19.13 -1.48 3.04
CA ARG A 77 -20.17 -2.48 3.36
C ARG A 77 -21.26 -2.57 2.28
N GLN A 78 -21.34 -1.59 1.38
CA GLN A 78 -22.34 -1.51 0.30
C GLN A 78 -21.81 -1.95 -1.08
N LYS A 79 -20.51 -2.22 -1.24
CA LYS A 79 -19.87 -2.72 -2.48
C LYS A 79 -18.83 -3.80 -2.16
N GLU A 80 -18.81 -4.92 -2.89
CA GLU A 80 -17.72 -5.90 -2.79
C GLU A 80 -16.40 -5.24 -3.24
N PHE A 81 -15.44 -5.13 -2.33
CA PHE A 81 -14.11 -4.62 -2.66
C PHE A 81 -13.36 -5.64 -3.51
N THR A 82 -12.65 -5.16 -4.53
CA THR A 82 -11.65 -5.97 -5.22
C THR A 82 -10.36 -5.98 -4.42
N VAL A 83 -9.51 -6.97 -4.65
CA VAL A 83 -8.20 -7.03 -4.00
C VAL A 83 -7.35 -5.81 -4.38
N GLU A 84 -7.49 -5.34 -5.60
CA GLU A 84 -6.83 -4.16 -6.14
C GLU A 84 -7.17 -2.91 -5.33
N ASP A 85 -8.43 -2.75 -4.92
CA ASP A 85 -8.86 -1.61 -4.12
C ASP A 85 -8.23 -1.65 -2.71
N ILE A 86 -8.15 -2.84 -2.09
CA ILE A 86 -7.48 -3.02 -0.78
C ILE A 86 -5.98 -2.74 -0.92
N ALA A 87 -5.35 -3.30 -1.97
CA ALA A 87 -3.93 -3.11 -2.24
C ALA A 87 -3.61 -1.63 -2.41
N LEU A 88 -4.47 -0.88 -3.10
CA LEU A 88 -4.29 0.56 -3.28
C LEU A 88 -4.35 1.31 -1.96
N LEU A 89 -5.35 1.04 -1.11
CA LEU A 89 -5.48 1.68 0.20
C LEU A 89 -4.26 1.42 1.10
N VAL A 90 -3.79 0.17 1.13
CA VAL A 90 -2.57 -0.19 1.88
C VAL A 90 -1.37 0.58 1.34
N LEU A 91 -1.20 0.62 0.02
CA LEU A 91 -0.08 1.27 -0.63
C LEU A 91 -0.07 2.79 -0.38
N GLU A 92 -1.23 3.44 -0.50
CA GLU A 92 -1.41 4.86 -0.18
C GLU A 92 -1.03 5.16 1.27
N ARG A 93 -1.50 4.33 2.21
CA ARG A 93 -1.22 4.53 3.64
C ARG A 93 0.26 4.39 3.96
N GLU A 94 0.90 3.32 3.47
CA GLU A 94 2.33 3.11 3.72
C GLU A 94 3.19 4.21 3.09
N MET A 95 2.78 4.71 1.92
CA MET A 95 3.43 5.85 1.30
C MET A 95 3.31 7.13 2.15
N GLN A 96 2.12 7.41 2.71
CA GLN A 96 1.94 8.54 3.63
C GLN A 96 2.84 8.43 4.86
N LYS A 97 2.96 7.24 5.45
CA LYS A 97 3.87 7.01 6.60
C LYS A 97 5.33 7.28 6.23
N VAL A 98 5.76 6.86 5.04
CA VAL A 98 7.12 7.10 4.53
C VAL A 98 7.39 8.58 4.33
N ILE A 99 6.45 9.31 3.73
CA ILE A 99 6.57 10.77 3.52
C ILE A 99 6.64 11.47 4.87
N PHE A 100 5.71 11.17 5.78
CA PHE A 100 5.67 11.77 7.12
C PHE A 100 6.98 11.54 7.88
N ARG A 101 7.49 10.31 7.93
CA ARG A 101 8.78 10.03 8.58
C ARG A 101 9.94 10.75 7.90
N SER A 102 9.92 10.88 6.58
CA SER A 102 10.98 11.59 5.85
C SER A 102 10.96 13.10 6.12
N GLN A 103 9.79 13.67 6.40
CA GLN A 103 9.63 15.10 6.70
C GLN A 103 9.94 15.45 8.16
N TYR A 104 9.58 14.57 9.11
CA TYR A 104 9.57 14.92 10.55
C TYR A 104 10.59 14.17 11.42
N ASN A 105 11.26 13.12 10.90
CA ASN A 105 12.29 12.38 11.64
C ASN A 105 13.71 12.56 11.03
N SER A 106 14.06 13.79 10.60
CA SER A 106 15.45 14.16 10.28
C SER A 106 16.24 14.48 11.54
#